data_AF-A0A3N9MT40-F1
#
_entry.id   AF-A0A3N9MT40-F1
#
_cell.length_a   1.000
_cell.length_b   1.000
_cell.length_c   1.000
_cell.angle_alpha   90.00
_cell.angle_beta   90.00
_cell.angle_gamma   90.00
#
_symmetry.space_group_name_H-M   'P 1'
#
loop_
_entity.id
_entity.type
_entity.pdbx_description
1 polymer ?
#
loop_
_entity_poly.entity_id
_entity_poly.type
_entity_poly.pdbx_seq_one_letter_code
_entity_poly.pdbx_strand_id
1 'polypeptide(L)'
;MSSDLATLQKKKISPIERRISRILLLGENVIKVPLFRCQRCGECILSSTAFVCSQRCPKRLRNGPCGGTDERGHCEVYPERKCIWYVIHKRSRWLRVTPTLFQIKKIHNWNLEGSSAWLNVFRKRIDAPIWPFSKKRKAIEEIIQNDIKR
;
A
#
# COMPACT_ATOMS: atom_id res chain seq x y z
N MET A 1 11.13 19.93 -4.11
CA MET A 1 9.95 19.33 -4.77
C MET A 1 10.00 17.80 -4.95
N SER A 2 11.07 17.09 -4.57
CA SER A 2 11.19 15.62 -4.80
C SER A 2 11.07 14.73 -3.53
N SER A 3 11.31 15.27 -2.34
CA SER A 3 11.33 14.50 -1.08
C SER A 3 9.99 13.90 -0.67
N ASP A 4 8.89 14.41 -1.20
CA ASP A 4 7.54 14.01 -0.78
C ASP A 4 6.99 12.83 -1.59
N LEU A 5 7.58 12.56 -2.75
CA LEU A 5 7.17 11.48 -3.66
C LEU A 5 7.84 10.15 -3.36
N ALA A 6 8.99 10.16 -2.68
CA ALA A 6 9.78 8.97 -2.40
C ALA A 6 10.09 8.81 -0.91
N THR A 7 10.05 7.57 -0.41
CA THR A 7 10.56 7.27 0.92
C THR A 7 12.10 7.25 0.87
N LEU A 8 12.73 8.40 1.12
CA LEU A 8 14.18 8.50 1.17
C LEU A 8 14.72 8.04 2.52
N GLN A 9 15.41 6.91 2.53
CA GLN A 9 16.10 6.43 3.72
C GLN A 9 17.46 7.13 3.86
N LYS A 10 17.53 8.19 4.67
CA LYS A 10 18.78 8.94 4.91
C LYS A 10 19.81 8.17 5.75
N LYS A 11 19.36 7.28 6.65
CA LYS A 11 20.24 6.53 7.59
C LYS A 11 20.08 5.03 7.40
N LYS A 12 21.20 4.30 7.33
CA LYS A 12 21.23 2.83 7.24
C LYS A 12 20.60 2.20 8.51
N ILE A 13 19.93 1.06 8.34
CA ILE A 13 19.34 0.30 9.44
C ILE A 13 20.46 -0.31 10.28
N SER A 14 20.47 -0.04 11.59
CA SER A 14 21.52 -0.55 12.48
C SER A 14 21.42 -2.07 12.68
N PRO A 15 22.50 -2.76 13.08
CA PRO A 15 22.46 -4.20 13.34
C PRO A 15 21.42 -4.60 14.40
N ILE A 16 21.28 -3.78 15.45
CA ILE A 16 20.28 -3.98 16.52
C ILE A 16 18.87 -3.82 15.95
N GLU A 17 18.63 -2.77 15.15
CA GLU A 17 17.34 -2.58 14.49
C GLU A 17 17.00 -3.73 13.55
N ARG A 18 17.98 -4.32 12.86
CA ARG A 18 17.75 -5.52 12.03
C ARG A 18 17.31 -6.73 12.85
N ARG A 19 17.84 -6.91 14.07
CA ARG A 19 17.39 -7.97 14.98
C ARG A 19 15.96 -7.74 15.45
N ILE A 20 15.66 -6.53 15.93
CA ILE A 20 14.31 -6.14 16.38
C ILE A 20 13.31 -6.26 15.23
N SER A 21 13.69 -5.77 14.04
CA SER A 21 12.87 -5.84 12.84
C SER A 21 12.50 -7.27 12.47
N ARG A 22 13.39 -8.24 12.64
CA ARG A 22 13.10 -9.65 12.33
C ARG A 22 12.04 -10.23 13.27
N ILE A 23 12.14 -9.93 14.57
CA ILE A 23 11.16 -10.38 15.57
C ILE A 23 9.78 -9.77 15.27
N LEU A 24 9.72 -8.46 15.06
CA LEU A 24 8.47 -7.78 14.72
C LEU A 24 7.89 -8.25 13.39
N LEU A 25 8.74 -8.49 12.38
CA LEU A 25 8.29 -9.02 11.10
C LEU A 25 7.71 -10.43 11.25
N LEU A 26 8.24 -11.26 12.14
CA LEU A 26 7.67 -12.58 12.41
C LEU A 26 6.24 -12.46 12.96
N GLY A 27 6.03 -11.58 13.94
CA GLY A 27 4.68 -11.25 14.43
C GLY A 27 3.76 -10.68 13.34
N GLU A 28 4.27 -9.77 12.51
CA GLU A 28 3.53 -9.26 11.36
C GLU A 28 3.18 -10.35 10.36
N ASN A 29 4.07 -11.32 10.12
CA ASN A 29 3.86 -12.40 9.17
C ASN A 29 2.76 -13.34 9.63
N VAL A 30 2.75 -13.72 10.91
CA VAL A 30 1.74 -14.60 11.51
C VAL A 30 0.33 -14.06 11.28
N ILE A 31 0.16 -12.72 11.29
CA ILE A 31 -1.15 -12.10 11.09
C ILE A 31 -1.39 -11.74 9.62
N LYS A 32 -0.46 -11.04 8.97
CA LYS A 32 -0.69 -10.40 7.67
C LYS A 32 -0.55 -11.35 6.48
N VAL A 33 0.27 -12.40 6.58
CA VAL A 33 0.42 -13.38 5.50
C VAL A 33 -0.86 -14.21 5.33
N PRO A 34 -1.42 -14.86 6.38
CA PRO A 34 -2.63 -15.65 6.19
C PRO A 34 -3.84 -14.80 5.82
N LEU A 35 -4.01 -13.63 6.45
CA LEU A 35 -5.19 -12.79 6.21
C LEU A 35 -5.16 -12.04 4.88
N PHE A 36 -4.00 -11.54 4.44
CA PHE A 36 -3.91 -10.60 3.32
C PHE A 36 -2.93 -11.03 2.22
N ARG A 37 -2.27 -12.18 2.36
CA ARG A 37 -1.19 -12.66 1.47
C ARG A 37 -0.08 -11.61 1.32
N CYS A 38 0.32 -11.02 2.44
CA CYS A 38 1.35 -9.97 2.53
C CYS A 38 2.67 -10.39 1.85
N GLN A 39 3.28 -9.46 1.09
CA GLN A 39 4.54 -9.67 0.38
C GLN A 39 5.76 -9.02 1.08
N ARG A 40 5.63 -8.62 2.35
CA ARG A 40 6.74 -8.13 3.20
C ARG A 40 7.52 -6.92 2.65
N CYS A 41 6.86 -6.02 1.92
CA CYS A 41 7.50 -4.84 1.31
C CYS A 41 8.01 -3.77 2.31
N GLY A 42 7.84 -3.94 3.62
CA GLY A 42 8.32 -2.99 4.64
C GLY A 42 7.62 -1.64 4.73
N GLU A 43 6.76 -1.29 3.77
CA GLU A 43 5.96 -0.05 3.78
C GLU A 43 4.49 -0.37 3.48
N CYS A 44 3.78 -0.73 4.53
CA CYS A 44 2.44 -1.28 4.43
C CYS A 44 1.39 -0.19 4.09
N ILE A 45 0.75 -0.31 2.91
CA ILE A 45 -0.35 0.58 2.48
C ILE A 45 -1.74 -0.06 2.53
N LEU A 46 -1.86 -1.16 3.28
CA LEU A 46 -3.03 -2.04 3.30
C LEU A 46 -4.35 -1.31 3.61
N SER A 47 -4.32 -0.32 4.51
CA SER A 47 -5.52 0.43 4.87
C SER A 47 -6.02 1.35 3.75
N SER A 48 -5.12 1.81 2.87
CA SER A 48 -5.48 2.62 1.70
C SER A 48 -5.97 1.78 0.54
N THR A 49 -5.54 0.52 0.44
CA THR A 49 -5.88 -0.42 -0.63
C THR A 49 -6.97 -1.40 -0.23
N ALA A 50 -7.94 -0.95 0.58
CA ALA A 50 -9.11 -1.71 1.00
C ALA A 50 -8.78 -3.10 1.58
N PHE A 51 -7.69 -3.21 2.35
CA PHE A 51 -7.19 -4.45 2.91
C PHE A 51 -6.78 -5.53 1.91
N VAL A 52 -6.34 -5.13 0.72
CA VAL A 52 -5.72 -6.00 -0.27
C VAL A 52 -4.28 -5.56 -0.51
N CYS A 53 -3.33 -6.48 -0.40
CA CYS A 53 -1.91 -6.18 -0.59
C CYS A 53 -1.62 -5.93 -2.09
N SER A 54 -1.35 -4.67 -2.47
CA SER A 54 -1.04 -4.27 -3.85
C SER A 54 0.23 -4.92 -4.42
N GLN A 55 1.16 -5.29 -3.54
CA GLN A 55 2.41 -5.97 -3.91
C GLN A 55 2.20 -7.40 -4.43
N ARG A 56 0.99 -7.95 -4.32
CA ARG A 56 0.61 -9.20 -4.99
C ARG A 56 0.48 -9.05 -6.52
N CYS A 57 0.43 -7.81 -7.02
CA CYS A 57 0.50 -7.53 -8.45
C CYS A 57 1.88 -7.99 -8.98
N PRO A 58 1.97 -8.70 -10.12
CA PRO A 58 3.25 -9.07 -10.72
C PRO A 58 4.16 -7.87 -10.94
N LYS A 59 3.57 -6.73 -11.29
CA LYS A 59 4.27 -5.47 -11.54
C LYS A 59 4.52 -4.64 -10.25
N ARG A 60 4.10 -5.15 -9.08
CA ARG A 60 4.25 -4.50 -7.76
C ARG A 60 3.78 -3.03 -7.69
N LEU A 61 2.81 -2.66 -8.53
CA LEU A 61 2.31 -1.29 -8.64
C LEU A 61 1.58 -0.83 -7.37
N ARG A 62 2.02 0.31 -6.83
CA ARG A 62 1.43 0.94 -5.62
C ARG A 62 0.34 1.96 -5.88
N ASN A 63 0.34 2.58 -7.06
CA ASN A 63 -0.54 3.68 -7.40
C ASN A 63 -1.34 3.31 -8.66
N GLY A 64 -2.40 2.51 -8.47
CA GLY A 64 -3.34 2.17 -9.54
C GLY A 64 -2.97 0.97 -10.43
N PRO A 65 -3.91 0.55 -11.29
CA PRO A 65 -3.72 -0.54 -12.26
C PRO A 65 -2.73 -0.18 -13.38
N CYS A 66 -2.16 -1.17 -14.06
CA CYS A 66 -1.25 -0.96 -15.20
C CYS A 66 -1.95 -0.65 -16.53
N GLY A 67 -3.28 -0.67 -16.58
CA GLY A 67 -4.05 -0.58 -17.84
C GLY A 67 -4.28 -1.94 -18.53
N GLY A 68 -3.40 -2.93 -18.36
CA GLY A 68 -3.58 -4.28 -18.94
C GLY A 68 -4.57 -5.19 -18.19
N THR A 69 -5.67 -4.64 -17.68
CA THR A 69 -6.75 -5.47 -17.12
C THR A 69 -7.74 -5.78 -18.24
N ASP A 70 -8.08 -7.05 -18.44
CA ASP A 70 -9.06 -7.42 -19.48
C ASP A 70 -10.48 -6.95 -19.12
N GLU A 71 -11.41 -7.02 -20.07
CA GLU A 71 -12.81 -6.63 -19.87
C GLU A 71 -13.51 -7.39 -18.74
N ARG A 72 -13.03 -8.62 -18.45
CA ARG A 72 -13.55 -9.48 -17.40
C ARG A 72 -12.86 -9.23 -16.03
N GLY A 73 -11.89 -8.33 -15.93
CA GLY A 73 -11.15 -7.99 -14.72
C GLY A 73 -9.92 -8.87 -14.40
N HIS A 74 -9.39 -9.66 -15.34
CA HIS A 74 -8.19 -10.48 -15.18
C HIS A 74 -6.90 -9.70 -15.45
N CYS A 75 -5.78 -10.24 -14.96
CA CYS A 75 -4.46 -9.65 -15.10
C CYS A 75 -3.83 -10.00 -16.46
N GLU A 76 -3.25 -9.04 -17.18
CA GLU A 76 -2.49 -9.29 -18.43
C GLU A 76 -1.41 -10.38 -18.30
N VAL A 77 -0.63 -10.34 -17.22
CA VAL A 77 0.47 -11.31 -17.00
C VAL A 77 -0.04 -12.70 -16.61
N TYR A 78 -1.20 -12.75 -15.97
CA TYR A 78 -1.76 -13.97 -15.37
C TYR A 78 -3.27 -14.02 -15.64
N PRO A 79 -3.68 -14.47 -16.83
CA PRO A 79 -5.08 -14.48 -17.26
C PRO A 79 -5.98 -15.33 -16.36
N GLU A 80 -5.41 -16.32 -15.66
CA GLU A 80 -6.12 -17.24 -14.77
C GLU A 80 -6.62 -16.59 -13.48
N ARG A 81 -6.18 -15.36 -13.16
CA ARG A 81 -6.52 -14.69 -11.90
C ARG A 81 -6.97 -13.24 -12.10
N LYS A 82 -7.83 -12.77 -11.18
CA LYS A 82 -8.27 -11.37 -11.17
C LYS A 82 -7.11 -10.42 -10.92
N CYS A 83 -7.13 -9.28 -11.62
CA CYS A 83 -6.21 -8.18 -11.38
C CYS A 83 -6.33 -7.69 -9.93
N ILE A 84 -5.20 -7.54 -9.23
CA ILE A 84 -5.20 -7.13 -7.82
C ILE A 84 -5.83 -5.75 -7.65
N TRP A 85 -5.60 -4.83 -8.61
CA TRP A 85 -6.22 -3.50 -8.58
C TRP A 85 -7.71 -3.51 -8.90
N TYR A 86 -8.17 -4.44 -9.75
CA TYR A 86 -9.60 -4.67 -9.92
C TYR A 86 -10.26 -5.13 -8.60
N VAL A 87 -9.62 -6.05 -7.88
CA VAL A 87 -10.10 -6.52 -6.57
C VAL A 87 -10.07 -5.40 -5.52
N ILE A 88 -8.99 -4.60 -5.47
CA ILE A 88 -8.87 -3.42 -4.60
C ILE A 88 -10.04 -2.46 -4.85
N HIS A 89 -10.29 -2.11 -6.11
CA HIS A 89 -11.35 -1.16 -6.48
C HIS A 89 -12.74 -1.70 -6.14
N LYS A 90 -13.02 -2.97 -6.46
CA LYS A 90 -14.30 -3.61 -6.11
C LYS A 90 -14.53 -3.60 -4.60
N ARG A 91 -13.50 -3.92 -3.81
CA ARG A 91 -13.57 -3.94 -2.35
C ARG A 91 -13.62 -2.54 -1.74
N SER A 92 -12.95 -1.54 -2.32
CA SER A 92 -12.99 -0.16 -1.84
C SER A 92 -14.37 0.45 -2.02
N ARG A 93 -15.07 0.13 -3.12
CA ARG A 93 -16.47 0.52 -3.32
C ARG A 93 -17.38 -0.06 -2.25
N TRP A 94 -17.22 -1.36 -1.95
CA TRP A 94 -18.00 -2.02 -0.90
C TRP A 94 -17.75 -1.42 0.48
N LEU A 95 -16.48 -1.12 0.80
CA LEU A 95 -16.08 -0.49 2.07
C LEU A 95 -16.30 1.03 2.12
N ARG A 96 -16.78 1.65 1.03
CA ARG A 96 -16.92 3.12 0.89
C ARG A 96 -15.63 3.90 1.19
N VAL A 97 -14.49 3.36 0.76
CA VAL A 97 -13.15 3.98 0.90
C VAL A 97 -12.48 4.24 -0.45
N THR A 98 -13.20 4.18 -1.57
CA THR A 98 -12.66 4.51 -2.90
C THR A 98 -11.85 5.81 -2.98
N PRO A 99 -12.20 6.91 -2.27
CA PRO A 99 -11.39 8.14 -2.27
C PRO A 99 -9.93 7.91 -1.89
N THR A 100 -9.63 6.96 -1.00
CA THR A 100 -8.24 6.70 -0.56
C THR A 100 -7.34 6.14 -1.66
N LEU A 101 -7.91 5.63 -2.75
CA LEU A 101 -7.18 5.09 -3.91
C LEU A 101 -6.61 6.18 -4.81
N PHE A 102 -7.24 7.37 -4.85
CA PHE A 102 -6.78 8.50 -5.65
C PHE A 102 -5.62 9.26 -4.99
N GLN A 103 -5.37 8.99 -3.71
CA GLN A 103 -4.21 9.58 -3.04
C GLN A 103 -2.93 8.89 -3.51
N ILE A 104 -2.08 9.66 -4.18
CA ILE A 104 -0.73 9.21 -4.56
C ILE A 104 0.04 8.77 -3.30
N LYS A 105 0.54 7.54 -3.32
CA LYS A 105 1.43 7.00 -2.29
C LYS A 105 2.88 7.16 -2.73
N LYS A 106 3.77 7.27 -1.74
CA LYS A 106 5.22 7.31 -1.97
C LYS A 106 5.69 6.09 -2.76
N ILE A 107 6.66 6.33 -3.64
CA ILE A 107 7.36 5.31 -4.42
C ILE A 107 7.91 4.26 -3.46
N HIS A 108 7.81 2.99 -3.86
CA HIS A 108 8.27 1.88 -3.04
C HIS A 108 9.79 1.92 -2.86
N ASN A 109 10.23 1.93 -1.59
CA ASN A 109 11.62 1.79 -1.24
C ASN A 109 11.98 0.32 -1.01
N TRP A 110 12.72 -0.25 -1.96
CA TRP A 110 13.19 -1.64 -1.95
C TRP A 110 14.16 -1.95 -0.81
N ASN A 111 14.86 -0.95 -0.26
CA ASN A 111 15.77 -1.16 0.89
C ASN A 111 15.02 -1.53 2.18
N LEU A 112 13.71 -1.31 2.23
CA LEU A 112 12.86 -1.66 3.37
C LEU A 112 12.21 -3.04 3.21
N GLU A 113 12.38 -3.72 2.06
CA GLU A 113 11.82 -5.05 1.87
C GLU A 113 12.40 -6.04 2.91
N GLY A 114 11.53 -6.88 3.47
CA GLY A 114 11.92 -7.80 4.55
C GLY A 114 12.17 -7.11 5.91
N SER A 115 11.83 -5.83 6.07
CA SER A 115 11.77 -5.17 7.37
C SER A 115 10.34 -5.05 7.91
N SER A 116 10.20 -4.85 9.22
CA SER A 116 8.90 -4.66 9.86
C SER A 116 8.31 -3.31 9.47
N ALA A 117 7.08 -3.32 8.95
CA ALA A 117 6.38 -2.10 8.60
C ALA A 117 6.10 -1.24 9.84
N TRP A 118 5.75 -1.87 10.98
CA TRP A 118 5.51 -1.14 12.22
C TRP A 118 6.77 -0.46 12.75
N LEU A 119 7.91 -1.15 12.74
CA LEU A 119 9.18 -0.54 13.12
C LEU A 119 9.50 0.69 12.24
N ASN A 120 9.22 0.59 10.93
CA ASN A 120 9.43 1.71 10.01
C ASN A 120 8.48 2.89 10.28
N VAL A 121 7.24 2.64 10.71
CA VAL A 121 6.32 3.72 11.19
C VAL A 121 6.91 4.38 12.44
N PHE A 122 7.33 3.61 13.44
CA PHE A 122 7.87 4.15 14.68
C PHE A 122 9.18 4.92 14.46
N ARG A 123 10.00 4.50 13.51
CA ARG A 123 11.22 5.20 13.08
C ARG A 123 10.95 6.37 12.12
N LYS A 124 9.68 6.71 11.86
CA LYS A 124 9.24 7.79 10.96
C LYS A 124 9.83 7.67 9.54
N ARG A 125 10.11 6.44 9.10
CA ARG A 125 10.56 6.16 7.73
C ARG A 125 9.39 6.16 6.77
N ILE A 126 8.25 5.64 7.22
CA ILE A 126 7.02 5.55 6.43
C ILE A 126 5.89 6.27 7.15
N ASP A 127 4.88 6.69 6.38
CA ASP A 127 3.69 7.31 6.94
C ASP A 127 2.82 6.27 7.67
N ALA A 128 2.14 6.69 8.73
CA ALA A 128 1.21 5.85 9.47
C ALA A 128 0.01 5.43 8.59
N PRO A 129 -0.61 4.26 8.85
CA PRO A 129 -1.78 3.83 8.11
C PRO A 129 -2.93 4.83 8.25
N ILE A 130 -3.64 5.05 7.15
CA ILE A 130 -4.81 5.92 7.11
C ILE A 130 -6.01 5.13 7.60
N TRP A 131 -6.72 5.66 8.60
CA TRP A 131 -7.92 5.05 9.16
C TRP A 131 -9.18 5.57 8.47
N PRO A 132 -10.24 4.75 8.37
CA PRO A 132 -11.47 5.10 7.65
C PRO A 132 -12.17 6.35 8.20
N PHE A 133 -11.99 6.71 9.47
CA PHE A 133 -12.59 7.92 10.08
C PHE A 133 -11.67 9.14 10.08
N SER A 134 -10.55 9.10 9.34
CA SER A 134 -9.57 10.19 9.34
C SER A 134 -10.11 11.44 8.63
N LYS A 135 -9.85 12.63 9.19
CA LYS A 135 -10.07 13.94 8.52
C LYS A 135 -9.46 13.98 7.12
N LYS A 136 -8.33 13.28 6.92
CA LYS A 136 -7.63 13.16 5.64
C LYS A 136 -8.52 12.55 4.54
N ARG A 137 -9.46 11.67 4.89
CA ARG A 137 -10.41 11.07 3.94
C ARG A 137 -11.38 12.11 3.40
N LYS A 138 -11.96 12.94 4.27
CA LYS A 138 -12.90 14.01 3.89
C LYS A 138 -12.23 15.01 2.94
N ALA A 139 -11.00 15.41 3.25
CA ALA A 139 -10.23 16.29 2.37
C ALA A 139 -10.00 15.69 0.97
N ILE A 140 -9.72 14.38 0.87
CA ILE A 140 -9.57 13.71 -0.43
C ILE A 140 -10.90 13.63 -1.18
N GLU A 141 -12.00 13.34 -0.48
CA GLU A 141 -13.36 13.34 -1.05
C GLU A 141 -13.69 14.71 -1.67
N GLU A 142 -13.41 15.80 -0.96
CA GLU A 142 -13.62 17.17 -1.45
C GLU A 142 -12.78 17.49 -2.70
N ILE A 143 -11.49 17.11 -2.71
CA ILE A 143 -10.61 17.31 -3.87
C ILE A 143 -11.17 16.59 -5.10
N ILE A 144 -11.56 15.32 -4.96
CA ILE A 144 -12.11 14.53 -6.07
C ILE A 144 -13.42 15.15 -6.59
N GLN A 145 -14.30 15.61 -5.69
CA GLN A 145 -15.55 16.27 -6.11
C GLN A 145 -15.29 17.56 -6.87
N ASN A 146 -14.25 18.31 -6.51
CA ASN A 146 -13.85 19.51 -7.23
C ASN A 146 -13.23 19.19 -8.60
N ASP A 147 -12.38 18.15 -8.68
CA ASP A 147 -11.78 17.70 -9.95
C ASP A 147 -12.83 17.19 -10.94
N ILE A 148 -13.90 16.51 -10.48
CA ILE A 148 -15.00 16.05 -11.34
C ILE A 148 -15.84 17.21 -11.87
N LYS A 149 -15.94 18.31 -11.11
CA LYS A 149 -16.74 19.49 -11.48
C LYS A 149 -16.02 20.42 -12.46
N ARG A 150 -14.70 20.26 -12.63
CA ARG A 150 -13.86 21.07 -13.52
C ARG A 150 -13.87 20.51 -14.94
#